data_AF-A0AA38CMC2-F1
#
_entry.id   AF-A0AA38CMC2-F1
#
_cell.length_a   1.000
_cell.length_b   1.000
_cell.length_c   1.000
_cell.angle_alpha   90.00
_cell.angle_beta   90.00
_cell.angle_gamma   90.00
#
_symmetry.space_group_name_H-M   'P 1'
#
loop_
_entity.id
_entity.type
_entity.pdbx_description
1 polymer ?
#
loop_
_entity_poly.entity_id
_entity_poly.type
_entity_poly.pdbx_seq_one_letter_code
_entity_poly.pdbx_strand_id
1 'polypeptide(L)'
;MDYCFLRYESTNFISTLDSDAQVLLNEKDVTENTQNFKSTTSSLLSNLSDQAYNVSANKLGAVGTASYSTSKLVYGLVQCWRDLSVNNCRTCLTTAKKAVESCCSLKQGAQALSGSCTLRYEIYQFFDSRDSSPPPPNSSLSPASAPPSPEADKKKSKEKSSTKLPIILGIVGGIILVLVICMIGMRKRIKAAIVGRRGTLVTNHEDSHGFPPESGLLMQEQHLIFSLEELEEATDNFHDNNKLGEGGFGA
;
A
#
# COMPACT_ATOMS: atom_id res chain seq x y z
N MET A 1 0.48 -6.85 -2.87
CA MET A 1 0.32 -6.92 -1.40
C MET A 1 -1.17 -7.00 -1.17
N ASP A 2 -1.76 -8.19 -1.32
CA ASP A 2 -3.21 -8.27 -1.47
C ASP A 2 -3.96 -8.37 -0.11
N TYR A 3 -3.27 -8.56 1.02
CA TYR A 3 -3.95 -8.73 2.32
C TYR A 3 -3.26 -8.15 3.57
N CYS A 4 -1.97 -7.77 3.54
CA CYS A 4 -1.26 -7.25 4.72
C CYS A 4 -0.28 -6.11 4.38
N PHE A 5 -0.12 -5.18 5.32
CA PHE A 5 0.85 -4.09 5.29
C PHE A 5 1.80 -4.23 6.48
N LEU A 6 3.10 -4.08 6.23
CA LEU A 6 4.15 -4.11 7.26
C LEU A 6 5.00 -2.85 7.15
N ARG A 7 5.19 -2.15 8.27
CA ARG A 7 6.05 -0.97 8.39
C ARG A 7 6.91 -1.09 9.63
N TYR A 8 8.19 -0.78 9.48
CA TYR A 8 9.15 -0.64 10.57
C TYR A 8 10.07 0.55 10.25
N GLU A 9 10.41 1.34 11.27
CA GLU A 9 11.31 2.48 11.15
C GLU A 9 12.12 2.66 12.44
N SER A 10 13.25 3.34 12.36
CA SER A 10 14.08 3.68 13.52
C SER A 10 13.52 4.81 14.38
N THR A 11 12.47 5.49 13.91
CA THR A 11 11.79 6.58 14.60
C THR A 11 10.35 6.19 14.92
N ASN A 12 9.77 6.76 15.98
CA ASN A 12 8.37 6.51 16.30
C ASN A 12 7.45 7.15 15.23
N PHE A 13 6.67 6.31 14.55
CA PHE A 13 5.70 6.70 13.52
C PHE A 13 4.24 6.40 13.92
N ILE A 14 4.02 5.82 15.10
CA ILE A 14 2.70 5.44 15.57
C ILE A 14 1.84 6.70 15.74
N SER A 15 0.62 6.66 15.22
CA SER A 15 -0.35 7.75 15.24
C SER A 15 0.11 9.05 14.56
N THR A 16 1.21 8.99 13.81
CA THR A 16 1.75 10.11 13.05
C THR A 16 1.24 10.05 11.62
N LEU A 17 0.75 11.18 11.10
CA LEU A 17 0.26 11.25 9.74
C LEU A 17 1.43 11.16 8.75
N ASP A 18 1.44 10.09 7.97
CA ASP A 18 2.31 9.87 6.82
C ASP A 18 1.45 9.67 5.56
N SER A 19 1.21 10.78 4.87
CA SER A 19 0.37 10.82 3.67
C SER A 19 1.18 10.92 2.37
N ASP A 20 2.51 10.77 2.43
CA ASP A 20 3.34 10.76 1.24
C ASP A 20 3.12 9.42 0.51
N ALA A 21 2.37 9.49 -0.58
CA ALA A 21 1.89 8.30 -1.27
C ALA A 21 2.77 7.97 -2.47
N GLN A 22 3.37 6.78 -2.45
CA GLN A 22 3.89 6.17 -3.67
C GLN A 22 2.72 5.69 -4.53
N VAL A 23 2.69 6.07 -5.81
CA VAL A 23 1.67 5.59 -6.75
C VAL A 23 2.22 4.48 -7.64
N LEU A 24 1.56 3.32 -7.57
CA LEU A 24 1.71 2.21 -8.49
C LEU A 24 0.57 2.27 -9.52
N LEU A 25 0.85 1.92 -10.77
CA LEU A 25 -0.13 2.04 -11.85
C LEU A 25 -0.15 0.82 -12.74
N ASN A 26 -1.33 0.56 -13.31
CA ASN A 26 -1.46 -0.31 -14.46
C ASN A 26 -0.85 0.38 -15.68
N GLU A 27 -0.11 -0.36 -16.51
CA GLU A 27 0.50 0.21 -17.71
C GLU A 27 -0.55 0.65 -18.74
N LYS A 28 -1.69 -0.07 -18.80
CA LYS A 28 -2.74 0.14 -19.81
C LYS A 28 -3.70 1.26 -19.42
N ASP A 29 -4.18 1.95 -20.44
CA ASP A 29 -5.20 2.98 -20.32
C ASP A 29 -6.60 2.44 -20.63
N VAL A 30 -7.61 3.08 -20.06
CA VAL A 30 -9.00 2.95 -20.48
C VAL A 30 -9.18 3.80 -21.74
N THR A 31 -9.67 3.18 -22.81
CA THR A 31 -9.83 3.83 -24.13
C THR A 31 -11.28 4.23 -24.43
N GLU A 32 -12.25 3.64 -23.74
CA GLU A 32 -13.68 3.84 -23.98
C GLU A 32 -14.36 4.47 -22.76
N ASN A 33 -15.37 5.32 -22.99
CA ASN A 33 -16.15 5.98 -21.93
C ASN A 33 -15.25 6.69 -20.91
N THR A 34 -14.14 7.28 -21.35
CA THR A 34 -13.07 7.81 -20.50
C THR A 34 -13.55 8.90 -19.53
N GLN A 35 -14.46 9.77 -19.96
CA GLN A 35 -15.04 10.79 -19.09
C GLN A 35 -15.87 10.16 -17.97
N ASN A 36 -16.70 9.17 -18.30
CA ASN A 36 -17.52 8.46 -17.33
C ASN A 36 -16.65 7.62 -16.38
N PHE A 37 -15.60 6.98 -16.91
CA PHE A 37 -14.62 6.26 -16.10
C PHE A 37 -13.98 7.17 -15.05
N LYS A 38 -13.51 8.37 -15.44
CA LYS A 38 -12.93 9.36 -14.54
C LYS A 38 -13.90 9.77 -13.43
N SER A 39 -15.11 10.19 -13.81
CA SER A 39 -16.11 10.67 -12.84
C SER A 39 -16.57 9.55 -11.91
N THR A 40 -16.84 8.37 -12.45
CA THR A 40 -17.28 7.21 -11.67
C THR A 40 -16.20 6.75 -10.70
N THR A 41 -14.94 6.68 -11.13
CA THR A 41 -13.82 6.28 -10.26
C THR A 41 -13.63 7.31 -9.15
N SER A 42 -13.64 8.61 -9.46
CA SER A 42 -13.53 9.67 -8.45
C SER A 42 -14.66 9.63 -7.41
N SER A 43 -15.90 9.41 -7.87
CA SER A 43 -17.08 9.31 -7.01
C SER A 43 -17.04 8.06 -6.13
N LEU A 44 -16.69 6.91 -6.70
CA LEU A 44 -16.51 5.66 -5.96
C LEU A 44 -15.48 5.84 -4.84
N LEU A 45 -14.29 6.36 -5.16
CA LEU A 45 -13.22 6.54 -4.19
C LEU A 45 -13.59 7.53 -3.08
N SER A 46 -14.33 8.60 -3.40
CA SER A 46 -14.88 9.52 -2.39
C SER A 46 -15.85 8.80 -1.45
N ASN A 47 -16.81 8.07 -2.01
CA ASN A 47 -17.81 7.36 -1.20
C ASN A 47 -17.17 6.31 -0.29
N LEU A 48 -16.20 5.54 -0.81
CA LEU A 48 -15.46 4.57 -0.01
C LEU A 48 -14.64 5.26 1.09
N SER A 49 -14.02 6.40 0.78
CA SER A 49 -13.29 7.18 1.80
C SER A 49 -14.21 7.61 2.93
N ASP A 50 -15.41 8.13 2.61
CA ASP A 50 -16.40 8.56 3.61
C ASP A 50 -16.86 7.41 4.52
N GLN A 51 -16.95 6.19 3.98
CA GLN A 51 -17.25 5.00 4.76
C GLN A 51 -16.09 4.57 5.66
N ALA A 52 -14.85 4.72 5.20
CA ALA A 52 -13.66 4.23 5.89
C ALA A 52 -13.26 5.04 7.13
N TYR A 53 -13.75 6.28 7.28
CA TYR A 53 -13.57 7.07 8.49
C TYR A 53 -14.88 7.28 9.28
N ASN A 54 -15.92 6.48 8.99
CA ASN A 54 -17.18 6.57 9.71
C ASN A 54 -17.04 6.01 11.14
N VAL A 55 -16.94 6.94 12.09
CA VAL A 55 -16.71 6.69 13.52
C VAL A 55 -17.76 5.77 14.13
N SER A 56 -19.03 5.88 13.72
CA SER A 56 -20.12 5.09 14.30
C SER A 56 -20.05 3.61 13.91
N ALA A 57 -19.36 3.29 12.81
CA ALA A 57 -19.21 1.93 12.33
C ALA A 57 -17.88 1.28 12.74
N ASN A 58 -17.00 2.02 13.44
CA ASN A 58 -15.62 1.62 13.75
C ASN A 58 -14.89 1.00 12.54
N LYS A 59 -15.17 1.52 11.34
CA LYS A 59 -14.56 1.04 10.10
C LYS A 59 -13.24 1.75 9.90
N LEU A 60 -12.28 1.01 9.35
CA LEU A 60 -10.97 1.52 8.93
C LEU A 60 -10.74 1.31 7.44
N GLY A 61 -11.75 0.87 6.71
CA GLY A 61 -11.66 0.59 5.29
C GLY A 61 -13.02 0.34 4.68
N ALA A 62 -13.06 0.38 3.36
CA ALA A 62 -14.24 0.09 2.58
C ALA A 62 -13.82 -0.42 1.20
N VAL A 63 -14.63 -1.31 0.65
CA VAL A 63 -14.53 -1.77 -0.72
C VAL A 63 -15.84 -1.54 -1.44
N GLY A 64 -15.80 -1.41 -2.75
CA GLY A 64 -17.00 -1.26 -3.55
C GLY A 64 -16.72 -1.22 -5.02
N THR A 65 -17.79 -1.15 -5.80
CA THR A 65 -17.73 -1.17 -7.25
C THR A 65 -18.69 -0.17 -7.84
N ALA A 66 -18.38 0.35 -9.03
CA ALA A 66 -19.30 1.21 -9.76
C ALA A 66 -19.21 0.95 -11.27
N SER A 67 -20.33 1.09 -11.97
CA SER A 67 -20.39 0.90 -13.42
C SER A 67 -20.04 2.19 -14.16
N TYR A 68 -19.14 2.09 -15.15
CA TYR A 68 -18.77 3.22 -16.02
C TYR A 68 -19.13 2.97 -17.49
N SER A 69 -19.63 1.79 -17.84
CA SER A 69 -20.14 1.44 -19.16
C SER A 69 -21.01 0.19 -19.09
N THR A 70 -21.69 -0.17 -20.19
CA THR A 70 -22.43 -1.43 -20.29
C THR A 70 -21.48 -2.61 -19.99
N SER A 71 -21.74 -3.29 -18.88
CA SER A 71 -20.95 -4.43 -18.39
C SER A 71 -19.48 -4.14 -18.04
N LYS A 72 -19.09 -2.88 -17.80
CA LYS A 72 -17.74 -2.54 -17.30
C LYS A 72 -17.81 -1.86 -15.94
N LEU A 73 -17.10 -2.43 -14.98
CA LEU A 73 -17.04 -1.99 -13.59
C LEU A 73 -15.64 -1.46 -13.27
N VAL A 74 -15.60 -0.49 -12.36
CA VAL A 74 -14.39 -0.16 -11.60
C VAL A 74 -14.58 -0.65 -10.17
N TYR A 75 -13.54 -1.27 -9.63
CA TYR A 75 -13.46 -1.80 -8.27
C TYR A 75 -12.56 -0.87 -7.47
N GLY A 76 -12.95 -0.54 -6.25
CA GLY A 76 -12.23 0.36 -5.36
C GLY A 76 -12.06 -0.25 -3.98
N LEU A 77 -10.91 0.01 -3.37
CA LEU A 77 -10.59 -0.28 -1.98
C LEU A 77 -9.90 0.92 -1.37
N VAL A 78 -10.29 1.27 -0.15
CA VAL A 78 -9.56 2.23 0.67
C VAL A 78 -9.39 1.66 2.07
N GLN A 79 -8.27 1.96 2.70
CA GLN A 79 -8.00 1.52 4.06
C GLN A 79 -7.07 2.50 4.78
N CYS A 80 -7.39 2.82 6.02
CA CYS A 80 -6.55 3.54 6.96
C CYS A 80 -5.93 2.54 7.94
N TRP A 81 -4.71 2.83 8.40
CA TRP A 81 -4.08 2.04 9.44
C TRP A 81 -4.65 2.38 10.82
N ARG A 82 -4.65 1.40 11.73
CA ARG A 82 -5.42 1.42 12.99
C ARG A 82 -5.02 2.53 13.96
N ASP A 83 -3.80 3.02 13.84
CA ASP A 83 -3.17 3.97 14.75
C ASP A 83 -3.58 5.42 14.48
N LEU A 84 -4.38 5.69 13.44
CA LEU A 84 -4.72 7.05 13.02
C LEU A 84 -6.05 7.56 13.60
N SER A 85 -6.06 8.86 13.91
CA SER A 85 -7.31 9.57 14.16
C SER A 85 -8.17 9.65 12.88
N VAL A 86 -9.47 9.85 13.07
CA VAL A 86 -10.45 10.05 11.98
C VAL A 86 -10.03 11.16 11.02
N ASN A 87 -9.51 12.28 11.56
CA ASN A 87 -9.08 13.41 10.75
C ASN A 87 -7.81 13.09 9.95
N ASN A 88 -6.87 12.36 10.53
CA ASN A 88 -5.65 11.95 9.84
C ASN A 88 -5.97 10.91 8.75
N CYS A 89 -6.87 9.96 9.02
CA CYS A 89 -7.38 9.02 8.02
C CYS A 89 -8.02 9.76 6.83
N ARG A 90 -8.93 10.71 7.09
CA ARG A 90 -9.55 11.54 6.04
C ARG A 90 -8.51 12.29 5.22
N THR A 91 -7.53 12.91 5.90
CA THR A 91 -6.47 13.68 5.24
C THR A 91 -5.64 12.77 4.34
N CYS A 92 -5.25 11.60 4.84
CA CYS A 92 -4.49 10.62 4.08
C CYS A 92 -5.22 10.16 2.82
N LEU A 93 -6.48 9.71 2.95
CA LEU A 93 -7.26 9.23 1.80
C LEU A 93 -7.53 10.35 0.78
N THR A 94 -7.72 11.58 1.24
CA THR A 94 -7.86 12.75 0.36
C THR A 94 -6.57 12.99 -0.43
N THR A 95 -5.41 12.91 0.21
CA THR A 95 -4.10 13.05 -0.44
C THR A 95 -3.86 11.91 -1.44
N ALA A 96 -4.12 10.66 -1.05
CA ALA A 96 -3.99 9.49 -1.90
C ALA A 96 -4.90 9.58 -3.15
N LYS A 97 -6.14 10.02 -2.98
CA LYS A 97 -7.09 10.26 -4.08
C LYS A 97 -6.56 11.32 -5.05
N LYS A 98 -6.11 12.47 -4.54
CA LYS A 98 -5.53 13.54 -5.38
C LYS A 98 -4.31 13.04 -6.16
N ALA A 99 -3.46 12.22 -5.54
CA ALA A 99 -2.30 11.65 -6.19
C ALA A 99 -2.71 10.79 -7.40
N VAL A 100 -3.64 9.83 -7.23
CA VAL A 100 -4.09 8.98 -8.34
C VAL A 100 -4.85 9.76 -9.42
N GLU A 101 -5.64 10.77 -9.05
CA GLU A 101 -6.35 11.61 -10.02
C GLU A 101 -5.39 12.45 -10.87
N SER A 102 -4.32 12.96 -10.26
CA SER A 102 -3.34 13.81 -10.94
C SER A 102 -2.45 13.07 -11.93
N CYS A 103 -1.98 11.86 -11.58
CA CYS A 103 -1.07 11.10 -12.43
C CYS A 103 -1.78 10.15 -13.40
N CYS A 104 -2.94 9.63 -12.99
CA CYS A 104 -3.34 8.29 -13.41
C CYS A 104 -4.82 8.20 -13.78
N SER A 105 -5.51 9.33 -13.99
CA SER A 105 -6.97 9.38 -14.25
C SER A 105 -7.49 8.54 -15.42
N LEU A 106 -6.63 8.08 -16.34
CA LEU A 106 -6.99 7.19 -17.44
C LEU A 106 -6.43 5.77 -17.30
N LYS A 107 -5.61 5.48 -16.29
CA LYS A 107 -5.07 4.14 -16.08
C LYS A 107 -6.17 3.17 -15.71
N GLN A 108 -6.09 1.95 -16.21
CA GLN A 108 -7.00 0.85 -15.88
C GLN A 108 -6.98 0.48 -14.39
N GLY A 109 -5.91 0.85 -13.70
CA GLY A 109 -5.81 0.75 -12.26
C GLY A 109 -4.70 1.62 -11.72
N ALA A 110 -4.84 2.04 -10.48
CA ALA A 110 -3.77 2.69 -9.73
C ALA A 110 -3.93 2.41 -8.24
N GLN A 111 -2.80 2.40 -7.54
CA GLN A 111 -2.74 2.25 -6.10
C GLN A 111 -1.83 3.32 -5.51
N ALA A 112 -2.37 4.11 -4.59
CA ALA A 112 -1.61 4.96 -3.70
C ALA A 112 -1.31 4.20 -2.40
N LEU A 113 -0.04 4.12 -2.04
CA LEU A 113 0.47 3.50 -0.82
C LEU A 113 1.20 4.56 -0.01
N SER A 114 0.72 4.83 1.20
CA SER A 114 1.43 5.68 2.16
C SER A 114 1.60 4.96 3.50
N GLY A 115 2.39 5.56 4.38
CA GLY A 115 2.58 5.07 5.74
C GLY A 115 1.34 5.17 6.64
N SER A 116 0.23 5.75 6.17
CA SER A 116 -1.02 5.95 6.92
C SER A 116 -2.27 5.37 6.25
N CYS A 117 -2.28 5.22 4.93
CA CYS A 117 -3.43 4.65 4.24
C CYS A 117 -3.04 4.04 2.90
N THR A 118 -3.96 3.25 2.35
CA THR A 118 -3.92 2.83 0.95
C THR A 118 -5.25 3.15 0.27
N LEU A 119 -5.14 3.47 -1.02
CA LEU A 119 -6.26 3.61 -1.93
C LEU A 119 -5.90 2.87 -3.20
N ARG A 120 -6.76 1.97 -3.65
CA ARG A 120 -6.58 1.19 -4.88
C ARG A 120 -7.85 1.20 -5.70
N TYR A 121 -7.71 1.34 -7.01
CA TYR A 121 -8.77 1.00 -7.94
C TYR A 121 -8.24 0.16 -9.10
N GLU A 122 -9.09 -0.69 -9.65
CA GLU A 122 -8.80 -1.56 -10.79
C GLU A 122 -10.09 -1.77 -11.61
N ILE A 123 -9.97 -2.15 -12.88
CA ILE A 123 -11.12 -2.58 -13.71
C ILE A 123 -11.46 -4.07 -13.57
N TYR A 124 -10.76 -4.79 -12.68
CA TYR A 124 -11.03 -6.19 -12.35
C TYR A 124 -11.19 -6.34 -10.83
N GLN A 125 -11.91 -7.37 -10.40
CA GLN A 125 -12.11 -7.64 -8.98
C GLN A 125 -10.80 -8.12 -8.33
N PHE A 126 -10.44 -7.49 -7.20
CA PHE A 126 -9.22 -7.82 -6.45
C PHE A 126 -9.45 -7.99 -4.93
N PHE A 127 -10.71 -7.94 -4.48
CA PHE A 127 -11.12 -8.18 -3.10
C PHE A 127 -12.27 -9.20 -3.08
N ASP A 128 -12.51 -9.87 -1.95
CA ASP A 128 -13.56 -10.86 -1.85
C ASP A 128 -14.95 -10.19 -1.86
N SER A 129 -15.89 -10.83 -2.53
CA SER A 129 -17.27 -10.39 -2.69
C SER A 129 -17.98 -10.18 -1.34
N ARG A 130 -17.54 -10.90 -0.30
CA ARG A 130 -18.10 -10.80 1.05
C ARG A 130 -17.74 -9.51 1.76
N ASP A 131 -16.63 -8.87 1.39
CA ASP A 131 -16.18 -7.60 1.96
C ASP A 131 -17.08 -6.42 1.54
N SER A 132 -17.95 -6.63 0.53
CA SER A 132 -18.92 -5.65 0.04
C SER A 132 -20.27 -5.66 0.77
N SER A 133 -20.51 -6.60 1.70
CA SER A 133 -21.79 -6.78 2.39
C SER A 133 -21.72 -6.40 3.88
N PRO A 134 -22.76 -5.78 4.48
CA PRO A 134 -22.86 -5.68 5.94
C PRO A 134 -22.88 -7.09 6.57
N PRO A 135 -22.32 -7.27 7.78
CA PRO A 135 -22.07 -8.59 8.35
C PRO A 135 -23.36 -9.40 8.52
N PRO A 136 -23.45 -10.64 8.02
CA PRO A 136 -24.58 -11.51 8.28
C PRO A 136 -24.55 -12.03 9.73
N PRO A 137 -25.72 -12.21 10.39
CA PRO A 137 -25.78 -12.84 11.70
C PRO A 137 -25.41 -14.32 11.61
N ASN A 138 -24.58 -14.76 12.56
CA ASN A 138 -24.11 -16.13 12.82
C ASN A 138 -24.97 -17.25 12.23
N SER A 139 -24.34 -18.15 11.47
CA SER A 139 -24.83 -19.52 11.30
C SER A 139 -23.69 -20.52 11.19
N SER A 140 -23.74 -21.44 12.14
CA SER A 140 -22.90 -22.60 12.44
C SER A 140 -22.39 -23.40 11.23
N LEU A 141 -21.11 -23.76 11.24
CA LEU A 141 -20.49 -24.71 10.31
C LEU A 141 -20.76 -26.16 10.72
N SER A 142 -20.91 -27.03 9.72
CA SER A 142 -20.57 -28.45 9.82
C SER A 142 -19.72 -28.87 8.62
N PRO A 143 -18.86 -29.89 8.77
CA PRO A 143 -17.62 -30.01 8.00
C PRO A 143 -17.79 -30.95 6.80
N ALA A 144 -17.15 -30.60 5.66
CA ALA A 144 -17.04 -31.48 4.51
C ALA A 144 -15.57 -31.85 4.23
N SER A 145 -15.42 -33.14 3.94
CA SER A 145 -14.24 -33.98 3.85
C SER A 145 -13.19 -33.60 2.79
N ALA A 146 -11.96 -34.07 3.06
CA ALA A 146 -10.75 -33.94 2.26
C ALA A 146 -10.79 -34.63 0.88
N PRO A 147 -9.95 -34.17 -0.08
CA PRO A 147 -9.46 -34.97 -1.20
C PRO A 147 -7.95 -35.28 -1.11
N PRO A 148 -7.47 -36.43 -1.62
CA PRO A 148 -6.06 -36.81 -1.62
C PRO A 148 -5.23 -36.19 -2.75
N SER A 149 -3.91 -36.20 -2.51
CA SER A 149 -2.79 -35.65 -3.28
C SER A 149 -2.26 -36.65 -4.36
N PRO A 150 -1.05 -36.49 -4.96
CA PRO A 150 -0.82 -35.99 -6.30
C PRO A 150 -0.19 -37.03 -7.26
N GLU A 151 -0.25 -36.80 -8.58
CA GLU A 151 0.62 -37.52 -9.53
C GLU A 151 1.41 -36.56 -10.42
N ALA A 152 2.72 -36.78 -10.41
CA ALA A 152 3.74 -36.12 -11.19
C ALA A 152 3.85 -36.80 -12.56
N ASP A 153 4.12 -36.02 -13.61
CA ASP A 153 4.62 -36.59 -14.86
C ASP A 153 5.84 -35.81 -15.39
N LYS A 154 6.95 -36.55 -15.49
CA LYS A 154 8.22 -36.12 -16.07
C LYS A 154 8.16 -36.37 -17.58
N LYS A 155 8.50 -35.37 -18.39
CA LYS A 155 9.15 -35.63 -19.68
C LYS A 155 10.40 -34.78 -19.89
N LYS A 156 11.52 -35.49 -19.85
CA LYS A 156 12.84 -35.13 -20.38
C LYS A 156 12.79 -35.20 -21.90
N SER A 157 13.38 -34.23 -22.60
CA SER A 157 14.06 -34.51 -23.87
C SER A 157 15.35 -33.67 -23.97
N LYS A 158 16.44 -34.40 -24.25
CA LYS A 158 17.74 -33.91 -24.78
C LYS A 158 17.46 -33.24 -26.14
N GLU A 159 18.20 -32.24 -26.61
CA GLU A 159 19.60 -32.18 -27.07
C GLU A 159 19.73 -30.73 -27.63
N LYS A 160 20.85 -30.04 -27.76
CA LYS A 160 22.08 -30.42 -28.44
C LYS A 160 23.13 -29.31 -28.24
N SER A 161 24.38 -29.75 -28.18
CA SER A 161 25.59 -28.95 -28.19
C SER A 161 25.72 -28.09 -29.45
N SER A 162 26.23 -26.85 -29.30
CA SER A 162 27.03 -26.21 -30.35
C SER A 162 27.86 -25.05 -29.79
N THR A 163 29.12 -25.37 -29.47
CA THR A 163 30.21 -24.41 -29.27
C THR A 163 30.43 -23.58 -30.53
N LYS A 164 30.30 -22.24 -30.47
CA LYS A 164 31.13 -21.27 -31.21
C LYS A 164 31.13 -19.91 -30.49
N LEU A 165 32.31 -19.48 -30.06
CA LEU A 165 32.65 -18.07 -29.79
C LEU A 165 33.14 -17.46 -31.13
N PRO A 166 32.88 -16.17 -31.42
CA PRO A 166 33.93 -15.17 -31.17
C PRO A 166 33.42 -13.78 -30.69
N ILE A 167 34.22 -13.17 -29.79
CA ILE A 167 34.66 -11.76 -29.73
C ILE A 167 33.57 -10.66 -29.76
N ILE A 168 33.28 -10.08 -28.58
CA ILE A 168 32.77 -8.71 -28.44
C ILE A 168 33.69 -7.94 -27.47
N LEU A 169 34.75 -7.33 -28.00
CA LEU A 169 35.51 -6.29 -27.30
C LEU A 169 35.10 -4.93 -27.90
N GLY A 170 34.30 -4.18 -27.15
CA GLY A 170 33.93 -2.80 -27.48
C GLY A 170 32.65 -2.33 -26.79
N ILE A 171 31.65 -3.21 -26.68
CA ILE A 171 30.32 -2.84 -26.18
C ILE A 171 30.31 -2.69 -24.65
N VAL A 172 31.01 -3.58 -23.93
CA VAL A 172 31.05 -3.56 -22.46
C VAL A 172 31.79 -2.33 -21.94
N GLY A 173 32.89 -1.92 -22.58
CA GLY A 173 33.65 -0.72 -22.20
C GLY A 173 32.87 0.58 -22.44
N GLY A 174 32.14 0.68 -23.55
CA GLY A 174 31.27 1.83 -23.83
C GLY A 174 30.14 1.97 -22.82
N ILE A 175 29.48 0.86 -22.45
CA ILE A 175 28.41 0.86 -21.45
C ILE A 175 28.93 1.29 -20.07
N ILE A 176 30.08 0.76 -19.64
CA ILE A 176 30.69 1.14 -18.35
C ILE A 176 31.06 2.63 -18.35
N LEU A 177 31.65 3.15 -19.43
CA LEU A 177 32.01 4.55 -19.53
C LEU A 177 30.79 5.49 -19.46
N VAL A 178 29.70 5.13 -20.16
CA VAL A 178 28.44 5.89 -20.12
C VAL A 178 27.81 5.88 -18.73
N LEU A 179 27.78 4.72 -18.07
CA LEU A 179 27.26 4.60 -16.70
C LEU A 179 28.06 5.46 -15.70
N VAL A 180 29.39 5.47 -15.81
CA VAL A 180 30.26 6.29 -14.95
C VAL A 180 30.02 7.78 -15.20
N ILE A 181 29.90 8.22 -16.46
CA ILE A 181 29.60 9.62 -16.80
C ILE A 181 28.22 10.04 -16.27
N CYS A 182 27.20 9.19 -16.42
CA CYS A 182 25.86 9.42 -15.86
C CYS A 182 25.90 9.55 -14.33
N MET A 183 26.62 8.66 -13.64
CA MET A 183 26.76 8.71 -12.18
C MET A 183 27.45 9.99 -11.70
N ILE A 184 28.50 10.45 -12.39
CA ILE A 184 29.18 11.72 -12.08
C ILE A 184 28.25 12.91 -12.33
N GLY A 185 27.50 12.92 -13.44
CA GLY A 185 26.53 13.94 -13.77
C GLY A 185 25.41 14.05 -12.73
N MET A 186 24.83 12.92 -12.33
CA MET A 186 23.80 12.84 -11.29
C MET A 186 24.31 13.34 -9.94
N ARG A 187 25.51 12.92 -9.51
CA ARG A 187 26.13 13.41 -8.27
C ARG A 187 26.36 14.93 -8.28
N LYS A 188 26.74 15.51 -9.42
CA LYS A 188 26.90 16.97 -9.56
C LYS A 188 25.55 17.71 -9.50
N ARG A 189 24.49 17.16 -10.10
CA ARG A 189 23.14 17.74 -10.03
C ARG A 189 22.55 17.69 -8.62
N ILE A 190 22.76 16.58 -7.90
CA ILE A 190 22.33 16.43 -6.51
C ILE A 190 23.05 17.44 -5.61
N LYS A 191 24.37 17.60 -5.75
CA LYS A 191 25.13 18.60 -4.98
C LYS A 191 24.69 20.04 -5.28
N ALA A 192 24.41 20.37 -6.54
CA ALA A 192 23.90 21.70 -6.91
C ALA A 192 22.50 21.97 -6.35
N ALA A 193 21.61 20.97 -6.32
CA ALA A 193 20.28 21.08 -5.74
C ALA A 193 20.30 21.24 -4.21
N ILE A 194 21.27 20.62 -3.53
CA ILE A 194 21.45 20.76 -2.07
C ILE A 194 22.03 22.12 -1.69
N VAL A 195 22.97 22.66 -2.48
CA VAL A 195 23.58 23.98 -2.22
C VAL A 195 22.63 25.13 -2.56
N GLY A 196 21.74 24.96 -3.54
CA GLY A 196 20.78 25.99 -3.95
C GLY A 196 19.62 26.27 -2.98
N ARG A 197 19.43 25.44 -1.94
CA ARG A 197 18.25 25.51 -1.04
C ARG A 197 18.51 26.14 0.35
N ARG A 198 19.69 26.71 0.60
CA ARG A 198 20.05 27.33 1.90
C ARG A 198 19.79 28.84 2.02
N GLY A 199 19.10 29.45 1.07
CA GLY A 199 18.67 30.85 1.20
C GLY A 199 17.23 30.95 1.71
N THR A 200 17.05 31.64 2.83
CA THR A 200 15.79 32.14 3.45
C THR A 200 15.33 31.38 4.70
N LEU A 201 15.93 31.72 5.85
CA LEU A 201 15.36 31.49 7.18
C LEU A 201 14.92 32.86 7.70
N VAL A 202 13.60 33.11 7.67
CA VAL A 202 12.96 34.21 8.39
C VAL A 202 12.50 33.63 9.73
N THR A 203 13.07 34.11 10.82
CA THR A 203 12.61 33.85 12.18
C THR A 203 11.42 34.77 12.49
N ASN A 204 10.37 34.22 13.12
CA ASN A 204 9.65 34.78 14.29
C ASN A 204 8.33 34.03 14.49
N HIS A 205 8.11 33.46 15.68
CA HIS A 205 7.08 33.90 16.64
C HIS A 205 6.85 32.80 17.69
N GLU A 206 7.30 33.05 18.93
CA GLU A 206 6.75 32.45 20.15
C GLU A 206 5.37 33.07 20.42
N ASP A 207 4.37 32.25 20.78
CA ASP A 207 3.68 32.41 22.06
C ASP A 207 2.72 31.25 22.38
N SER A 208 2.62 31.01 23.69
CA SER A 208 1.97 29.94 24.43
C SER A 208 0.45 30.10 24.54
N HIS A 209 -0.28 29.01 24.82
CA HIS A 209 -1.25 28.87 25.93
C HIS A 209 -2.19 27.66 25.73
N GLY A 210 -2.27 26.79 26.75
CA GLY A 210 -3.06 25.55 26.77
C GLY A 210 -4.47 25.67 27.34
N PHE A 211 -5.20 24.55 27.34
CA PHE A 211 -6.49 24.28 28.03
C PHE A 211 -6.67 22.73 28.19
N PRO A 212 -7.56 22.21 29.06
CA PRO A 212 -7.30 21.24 30.14
C PRO A 212 -7.87 19.82 29.84
N PRO A 213 -7.83 18.82 30.77
CA PRO A 213 -8.11 17.44 30.42
C PRO A 213 -9.60 17.12 30.49
N GLU A 214 -10.14 16.50 29.42
CA GLU A 214 -11.43 15.82 29.49
C GLU A 214 -11.26 14.37 29.96
N SER A 215 -11.88 14.07 31.09
CA SER A 215 -12.15 12.72 31.56
C SER A 215 -13.28 12.11 30.70
N GLY A 216 -12.92 11.12 29.88
CA GLY A 216 -13.85 10.30 29.10
C GLY A 216 -13.42 8.84 29.15
N LEU A 217 -14.22 8.02 29.80
CA LEU A 217 -14.07 6.59 30.00
C LEU A 217 -13.94 5.85 28.66
N LEU A 218 -12.72 5.47 28.26
CA LEU A 218 -12.52 4.53 27.17
C LEU A 218 -12.30 3.13 27.74
N MET A 219 -13.19 2.22 27.35
CA MET A 219 -12.90 0.79 27.41
C MET A 219 -11.59 0.56 26.69
N GLN A 220 -10.57 0.17 27.45
CA GLN A 220 -9.24 -0.08 26.95
C GLN A 220 -9.25 -1.38 26.14
N GLU A 221 -9.48 -1.29 24.83
CA GLU A 221 -8.91 -2.28 23.93
C GLU A 221 -7.40 -2.18 24.10
N GLN A 222 -6.78 -3.23 24.65
CA GLN A 222 -5.34 -3.29 24.83
C GLN A 222 -4.69 -3.32 23.46
N HIS A 223 -4.26 -2.15 22.99
CA HIS A 223 -3.32 -2.04 21.88
C HIS A 223 -2.03 -2.70 22.38
N LEU A 224 -1.78 -3.94 21.92
CA LEU A 224 -0.55 -4.66 22.22
C LEU A 224 0.58 -3.99 21.44
N ILE A 225 1.20 -2.99 22.07
CA ILE A 225 2.41 -2.34 21.58
C ILE A 225 3.56 -3.05 22.29
N PHE A 226 4.43 -3.68 21.53
CA PHE A 226 5.63 -4.33 22.06
C PHE A 226 6.86 -3.51 21.68
N SER A 227 7.80 -3.33 22.61
CA SER A 227 9.11 -2.75 22.29
C SER A 227 9.96 -3.78 21.54
N LEU A 228 10.97 -3.30 20.80
CA LEU A 228 11.91 -4.21 20.15
C LEU A 228 12.64 -5.08 21.18
N GLU A 229 12.95 -4.52 22.36
CA GLU A 229 13.61 -5.26 23.44
C GLU A 229 12.72 -6.38 24.00
N GLU A 230 11.42 -6.12 24.15
CA GLU A 230 10.45 -7.14 24.57
C GLU A 230 10.32 -8.26 23.55
N LEU A 231 10.36 -7.93 22.25
CA LEU A 231 10.36 -8.92 21.18
C LEU A 231 11.68 -9.70 21.14
N GLU A 232 12.82 -9.05 21.34
CA GLU A 232 14.13 -9.71 21.42
C GLU A 232 14.20 -10.68 22.60
N GLU A 233 13.70 -10.28 23.78
CA GLU A 233 13.63 -11.15 24.96
C GLU A 233 12.67 -12.32 24.74
N ALA A 234 11.45 -12.05 24.24
CA ALA A 234 10.45 -13.09 24.02
C ALA A 234 10.83 -14.10 22.93
N THR A 235 11.62 -13.67 21.95
CA THR A 235 12.06 -14.51 20.83
C THR A 235 13.48 -15.06 20.98
N ASP A 236 14.16 -14.78 22.10
CA ASP A 236 15.57 -15.09 22.31
C ASP A 236 16.44 -14.63 21.12
N ASN A 237 16.43 -13.32 20.86
CA ASN A 237 17.07 -12.69 19.69
C ASN A 237 16.60 -13.28 18.35
N PHE A 238 15.29 -13.49 18.20
CA PHE A 238 14.67 -14.03 16.99
C PHE A 238 15.20 -15.42 16.61
N HIS A 239 15.49 -16.26 17.60
CA HIS A 239 15.88 -17.65 17.37
C HIS A 239 14.75 -18.39 16.63
N ASP A 240 15.11 -19.24 15.65
CA ASP A 240 14.15 -19.97 14.80
C ASP A 240 13.13 -20.84 15.56
N ASN A 241 13.38 -21.12 16.84
CA ASN A 241 12.53 -21.95 17.69
C ASN A 241 11.48 -21.12 18.45
N ASN A 242 11.65 -19.80 18.54
CA ASN A 242 10.84 -18.89 19.35
C ASN A 242 10.14 -17.85 18.47
N LYS A 243 9.45 -18.33 17.43
CA LYS A 243 8.76 -17.46 16.48
C LYS A 243 7.40 -17.01 17.03
N LEU A 244 7.08 -15.74 16.82
CA LEU A 244 5.76 -15.19 17.08
C LEU A 244 4.89 -15.35 15.83
N GLY A 245 3.66 -15.85 16.01
CA GLY A 245 2.66 -15.86 14.93
C GLY A 245 2.70 -17.07 13.98
N GLU A 246 3.26 -18.23 14.35
CA GLU A 246 3.09 -19.48 13.58
C GLU A 246 1.65 -20.06 13.62
N GLY A 247 0.71 -19.36 14.26
CA GLY A 247 -0.70 -19.73 14.30
C GLY A 247 -1.40 -19.56 12.94
N GLY A 248 -1.98 -20.64 12.41
CA GLY A 248 -2.63 -20.73 11.11
C GLY A 248 -3.99 -20.02 10.97
N PHE A 249 -4.04 -18.71 11.19
CA PHE A 249 -5.22 -17.90 10.84
C PHE A 249 -5.00 -17.25 9.48
N GLY A 250 -5.43 -17.94 8.43
CA GLY A 250 -5.33 -17.48 7.04
C GLY A 250 -5.66 -18.52 5.98
N ALA A 251 -6.62 -19.43 6.25
CA ALA A 251 -7.23 -20.30 5.25
C ALA A 251 -8.73 -20.01 5.16
#